data_AF-A0A538RZN6-F1
#
_entry.id   AF-A0A538RZN6-F1
#
_cell.length_a   1.000
_cell.length_b   1.000
_cell.length_c   1.000
_cell.angle_alpha   90.00
_cell.angle_beta   90.00
_cell.angle_gamma   90.00
#
_symmetry.space_group_name_H-M   'P 1'
#
loop_
_entity.id
_entity.type
_entity.pdbx_description
1 polymer ?
#
loop_
_entity_poly.entity_id
_entity_poly.type
_entity_poly.pdbx_seq_one_letter_code
_entity_poly.pdbx_strand_id
1 'polypeptide(L)'
;MPNQRGFVGLQQVDSTMAMVCPQCNQAFEQRLNCPQCGVRLLYQFTRRADKLALVGPDATWQQTPWGRICVGLLLAQGVYYVLRHLFTAGLLAASSEATGVWATLSGLVLVQVLQAVGVLLAGMLSGAGQRRGILLGTLVGIWNGVFFVVVQACVGQTSTPIDLFGEPMLQAAFGAVGGFIGSQIWKPLPSVSLPFEMRGAKAITPPVKRRSYFAGPIAWTRVLTGIALTVGGVMWANIIRDLVIEASEGKLSIDSQLQADLVTFEVSALAMIAGSGFAGANTFNGLKQGLCVGLGSGAVLFGLRLGTGNFSPEILILTLVTAIGFGVAGGWFGGELFPPLLAAGERKRRRPAYV
;
A
#
# COMPACT_ATOMS: atom_id res chain seq x y z
N MET A 1 -71.59 7.32 17.27
CA MET A 1 -70.45 7.56 16.36
C MET A 1 -69.16 7.62 17.17
N PRO A 2 -68.28 6.61 17.09
CA PRO A 2 -66.89 6.76 17.48
C PRO A 2 -65.95 6.64 16.27
N ASN A 3 -64.90 7.44 16.32
CA ASN A 3 -63.99 7.82 15.24
C ASN A 3 -62.92 6.73 15.03
N GLN A 4 -62.99 6.00 13.90
CA GLN A 4 -61.94 5.06 13.48
C GLN A 4 -60.81 5.82 12.79
N ARG A 5 -59.61 5.82 13.38
CA ARG A 5 -58.36 6.16 12.67
C ARG A 5 -57.55 4.88 12.51
N GLY A 6 -57.44 4.43 11.25
CA GLY A 6 -56.64 3.28 10.85
C GLY A 6 -55.15 3.53 11.07
N PHE A 7 -54.49 2.58 11.72
CA PHE A 7 -53.05 2.46 11.71
C PHE A 7 -52.62 1.79 10.40
N VAL A 8 -51.96 2.56 9.55
CA VAL A 8 -51.26 2.09 8.35
C VAL A 8 -50.11 1.20 8.78
N GLY A 9 -50.10 -0.04 8.26
CA GLY A 9 -49.06 -1.03 8.55
C GLY A 9 -47.68 -0.54 8.11
N LEU A 10 -46.77 -0.41 9.08
CA LEU A 10 -45.34 -0.35 8.79
C LEU A 10 -44.88 -1.78 8.52
N GLN A 11 -44.62 -2.02 7.23
CA GLN A 11 -43.99 -3.20 6.68
C GLN A 11 -42.61 -3.39 7.33
N GLN A 12 -42.56 -4.24 8.36
CA GLN A 12 -41.35 -4.59 9.08
C GLN A 12 -40.54 -5.54 8.20
N VAL A 13 -39.48 -5.02 7.59
CA VAL A 13 -38.53 -5.79 6.77
C VAL A 13 -37.75 -6.71 7.71
N ASP A 14 -37.96 -8.02 7.59
CA ASP A 14 -37.18 -9.06 8.27
C ASP A 14 -35.70 -8.90 7.95
N SER A 15 -34.94 -8.36 8.91
CA SER A 15 -33.48 -8.30 8.86
C SER A 15 -32.94 -9.60 9.43
N THR A 16 -32.46 -10.49 8.56
CA THR A 16 -31.78 -11.71 8.97
C THR A 16 -30.51 -11.38 9.76
N MET A 17 -30.50 -11.73 11.04
CA MET A 17 -29.42 -11.38 11.98
C MET A 17 -28.33 -12.45 11.95
N ALA A 18 -27.24 -12.23 11.20
CA ALA A 18 -26.11 -13.16 11.20
C ALA A 18 -25.34 -13.11 12.55
N MET A 19 -25.35 -14.22 13.28
CA MET A 19 -24.58 -14.48 14.50
C MET A 19 -23.40 -15.42 14.20
N VAL A 20 -22.25 -15.30 14.86
CA VAL A 20 -21.02 -16.07 14.51
C VAL A 20 -20.57 -16.97 15.67
N CYS A 21 -20.19 -18.24 15.40
CA CYS A 21 -19.56 -19.12 16.43
C CYS A 21 -18.09 -18.72 16.58
N PRO A 22 -17.61 -18.38 17.78
CA PRO A 22 -16.21 -18.02 18.00
C PRO A 22 -15.24 -19.19 17.79
N GLN A 23 -15.72 -20.44 17.83
CA GLN A 23 -14.89 -21.63 17.63
C GLN A 23 -14.90 -22.14 16.20
N CYS A 24 -16.06 -22.19 15.55
CA CYS A 24 -16.19 -22.69 14.17
C CYS A 24 -16.02 -21.61 13.11
N ASN A 25 -16.07 -20.32 13.49
CA ASN A 25 -16.03 -19.16 12.59
C ASN A 25 -17.08 -19.18 11.47
N GLN A 26 -18.21 -19.87 11.69
CA GLN A 26 -19.35 -19.92 10.78
C GLN A 26 -20.45 -18.96 11.24
N ALA A 27 -21.15 -18.36 10.28
CA ALA A 27 -22.26 -17.45 10.50
C ALA A 27 -23.62 -18.17 10.37
N PHE A 28 -24.54 -17.86 11.28
CA PHE A 28 -25.88 -18.45 11.36
C PHE A 28 -26.92 -17.34 11.59
N GLU A 29 -28.04 -17.34 10.86
CA GLU A 29 -28.97 -16.20 10.85
C GLU A 29 -30.10 -16.26 11.89
N GLN A 30 -30.39 -17.43 12.47
CA GLN A 30 -31.61 -17.65 13.28
C GLN A 30 -31.41 -18.52 14.53
N ARG A 31 -30.17 -18.81 14.93
CA ARG A 31 -29.89 -19.66 16.10
C ARG A 31 -29.06 -18.91 17.14
N LEU A 32 -29.40 -19.10 18.41
CA LEU A 32 -28.64 -18.56 19.54
C LEU A 32 -27.41 -19.43 19.86
N ASN A 33 -27.45 -20.70 19.50
CA ASN A 33 -26.38 -21.68 19.73
C ASN A 33 -25.97 -22.30 18.40
N CYS A 34 -24.67 -22.52 18.25
CA CYS A 34 -24.13 -23.19 17.07
C CYS A 34 -24.51 -24.68 17.06
N PRO A 35 -25.01 -25.24 15.94
CA PRO A 35 -25.36 -26.66 15.86
C PRO A 35 -24.13 -27.60 15.92
N GLN A 36 -22.94 -27.08 15.61
CA GLN A 36 -21.69 -27.85 15.62
C GLN A 36 -20.96 -27.76 16.97
N CYS A 37 -20.74 -26.53 17.46
CA CYS A 37 -19.95 -26.28 18.67
C CYS A 37 -20.80 -26.27 19.95
N GLY A 38 -22.13 -26.14 19.85
CA GLY A 38 -23.05 -25.96 21.00
C GLY A 38 -22.87 -24.63 21.75
N VAL A 39 -21.79 -23.89 21.48
CA VAL A 39 -21.47 -22.60 22.10
C VAL A 39 -22.47 -21.54 21.63
N ARG A 40 -22.82 -20.64 22.57
CA ARG A 40 -23.65 -19.47 22.30
C ARG A 40 -22.98 -18.59 21.24
N LEU A 41 -23.70 -18.33 20.17
CA LEU A 41 -23.27 -17.49 19.07
C LEU A 41 -23.13 -16.05 19.58
N LEU A 42 -22.01 -15.41 19.26
CA LEU A 42 -21.71 -14.07 19.74
C LEU A 42 -22.24 -13.04 18.75
N TYR A 43 -22.88 -12.01 19.31
CA TYR A 43 -23.35 -10.86 18.55
C TYR A 43 -22.17 -9.95 18.23
N GLN A 44 -21.85 -9.75 16.95
CA GLN A 44 -20.91 -8.71 16.54
C GLN A 44 -21.61 -7.36 16.51
N PHE A 45 -21.38 -6.56 17.55
CA PHE A 45 -21.86 -5.19 17.68
C PHE A 45 -20.81 -4.23 17.11
N THR A 46 -21.19 -3.39 16.14
CA THR A 46 -20.38 -2.24 15.71
C THR A 46 -21.26 -1.00 15.77
N ARG A 47 -21.02 -0.10 16.74
CA ARG A 47 -21.85 1.10 16.94
C ARG A 47 -21.65 2.08 15.78
N ARG A 48 -22.63 2.93 15.46
CA ARG A 48 -22.47 4.02 14.48
C ARG A 48 -21.45 5.08 14.95
N ALA A 49 -21.31 5.24 16.28
CA ALA A 49 -20.20 5.97 16.90
C ALA A 49 -18.86 5.24 16.72
N ASP A 50 -18.86 3.91 16.60
CA ASP A 50 -17.69 3.13 16.20
C ASP A 50 -17.38 3.27 14.72
N LYS A 51 -18.26 3.79 13.84
CA LYS A 51 -17.81 4.20 12.49
C LYS A 51 -16.98 5.48 12.51
N LEU A 52 -17.20 6.36 13.49
CA LEU A 52 -16.29 7.47 13.80
C LEU A 52 -15.11 7.04 14.70
N ALA A 53 -15.23 5.97 15.48
CA ALA A 53 -14.13 5.44 16.32
C ALA A 53 -13.33 4.27 15.69
N LEU A 54 -13.78 3.71 14.56
CA LEU A 54 -13.03 2.88 13.59
C LEU A 54 -12.18 3.78 12.70
N VAL A 55 -12.56 5.06 12.56
CA VAL A 55 -11.57 6.14 12.46
C VAL A 55 -11.00 6.37 13.86
N GLY A 56 -10.38 5.33 14.44
CA GLY A 56 -9.64 5.51 15.66
C GLY A 56 -8.56 6.56 15.41
N PRO A 57 -7.99 7.20 16.45
CA PRO A 57 -6.76 7.97 16.27
C PRO A 57 -5.59 7.10 15.75
N ASP A 58 -5.78 5.77 15.68
CA ASP A 58 -4.90 4.78 15.05
C ASP A 58 -5.38 4.33 13.65
N ALA A 59 -6.38 4.97 13.04
CA ALA A 59 -6.69 4.76 11.63
C ALA A 59 -5.49 5.23 10.82
N THR A 60 -4.68 4.27 10.37
CA THR A 60 -3.55 4.54 9.48
C THR A 60 -4.05 5.48 8.39
N TRP A 61 -3.39 6.60 8.16
CA TRP A 61 -3.85 7.64 7.22
C TRP A 61 -4.27 7.05 5.86
N GLN A 62 -3.65 5.93 5.47
CA GLN A 62 -3.96 5.09 4.30
C GLN A 62 -5.38 4.52 4.26
N GLN A 63 -6.06 4.37 5.39
CA GLN A 63 -7.45 3.90 5.48
C GLN A 63 -8.47 5.02 5.26
N THR A 64 -8.04 6.29 5.35
CA THR A 64 -8.91 7.42 5.02
C THR A 64 -9.19 7.44 3.50
N PRO A 65 -10.35 7.96 3.06
CA PRO A 65 -10.66 8.09 1.64
C PRO A 65 -9.55 8.83 0.87
N TRP A 66 -9.02 9.91 1.46
CA TRP A 66 -7.92 10.68 0.89
C TRP A 66 -6.60 9.92 0.87
N GLY A 67 -6.26 9.18 1.93
CA GLY A 67 -5.06 8.36 1.96
C GLY A 67 -5.06 7.26 0.89
N ARG A 68 -6.21 6.62 0.66
CA ARG A 68 -6.38 5.64 -0.44
C ARG A 68 -6.23 6.27 -1.81
N ILE A 69 -6.75 7.49 -2.00
CA ILE A 69 -6.57 8.24 -3.24
C ILE A 69 -5.09 8.55 -3.44
N CYS A 70 -4.39 9.07 -2.42
CA CYS A 70 -2.96 9.36 -2.50
C CYS A 70 -2.12 8.11 -2.80
N VAL A 71 -2.36 7.00 -2.11
CA VAL A 71 -1.68 5.72 -2.37
C VAL A 71 -1.99 5.21 -3.78
N GLY A 72 -3.25 5.33 -4.23
CA GLY A 72 -3.65 5.01 -5.59
C GLY A 72 -2.93 5.85 -6.65
N LEU A 73 -2.81 7.16 -6.44
CA LEU A 73 -2.10 8.07 -7.35
C LEU A 73 -0.62 7.72 -7.45
N LEU A 74 0.04 7.49 -6.31
CA LEU A 74 1.44 7.06 -6.29
C LEU A 74 1.63 5.73 -7.03
N LEU A 75 0.72 4.78 -6.84
CA LEU A 75 0.76 3.50 -7.54
C LEU A 75 0.54 3.67 -9.05
N ALA A 76 -0.44 4.48 -9.46
CA ALA A 76 -0.73 4.74 -10.88
C ALA A 76 0.49 5.35 -11.60
N GLN A 77 1.12 6.36 -10.98
CA GLN A 77 2.33 6.99 -11.49
C GLN A 77 3.49 6.01 -11.53
N GLY A 78 3.75 5.29 -10.44
CA GLY A 78 4.85 4.32 -10.36
C GLY A 78 4.73 3.23 -11.43
N VAL A 79 3.54 2.62 -11.57
CA VAL A 79 3.29 1.59 -12.59
C VAL A 79 3.48 2.15 -13.99
N TYR A 80 2.96 3.35 -14.27
CA TYR A 80 3.12 4.00 -15.56
C TYR A 80 4.60 4.20 -15.92
N TYR A 81 5.40 4.80 -15.02
CA TYR A 81 6.82 5.04 -15.28
C TYR A 81 7.60 3.74 -15.43
N VAL A 82 7.38 2.76 -14.55
CA VAL A 82 8.05 1.45 -14.62
C VAL A 82 7.75 0.76 -15.95
N LEU A 83 6.48 0.69 -16.35
CA LEU A 83 6.10 0.10 -17.64
C LEU A 83 6.71 0.91 -18.80
N ARG A 84 6.66 2.24 -18.74
CA ARG A 84 7.23 3.10 -19.80
C ARG A 84 8.73 2.86 -19.95
N HIS A 85 9.47 2.76 -18.85
CA HIS A 85 10.90 2.45 -18.88
C HIS A 85 11.16 1.03 -19.39
N LEU A 86 10.35 0.05 -18.99
CA LEU A 86 10.45 -1.33 -19.47
C LEU A 86 10.22 -1.43 -20.98
N PHE A 87 9.19 -0.75 -21.51
CA PHE A 87 8.93 -0.71 -22.95
C PHE A 87 10.00 0.09 -23.71
N THR A 88 10.49 1.19 -23.13
CA THR A 88 11.59 1.95 -23.74
C THR A 88 12.85 1.08 -23.84
N ALA A 89 13.18 0.36 -22.78
CA ALA A 89 14.29 -0.60 -22.78
C ALA A 89 14.08 -1.72 -23.81
N GLY A 90 12.87 -2.28 -23.90
CA GLY A 90 12.52 -3.28 -24.91
C GLY A 90 12.60 -2.77 -26.35
N LEU A 91 12.17 -1.53 -26.60
CA LEU A 91 12.26 -0.90 -27.94
C LEU A 91 13.70 -0.58 -28.33
N LEU A 92 14.51 -0.09 -27.40
CA LEU A 92 15.95 0.09 -27.60
C LEU A 92 16.65 -1.26 -27.84
N ALA A 93 16.20 -2.33 -27.19
CA ALA A 93 16.69 -3.68 -27.43
C ALA A 93 16.23 -4.29 -28.78
N ALA A 94 15.17 -3.75 -29.40
CA ALA A 94 14.70 -4.22 -30.70
C ALA A 94 15.27 -3.38 -31.86
N SER A 95 15.53 -2.09 -31.64
CA SER A 95 15.87 -1.12 -32.70
C SER A 95 16.65 0.08 -32.17
N SER A 96 17.65 0.56 -32.92
CA SER A 96 18.45 1.75 -32.60
C SER A 96 17.74 3.08 -32.87
N GLU A 97 16.61 3.08 -33.60
CA GLU A 97 15.78 4.26 -33.90
C GLU A 97 14.60 4.44 -32.92
N ALA A 98 14.66 3.83 -31.74
CA ALA A 98 13.55 3.74 -30.80
C ALA A 98 13.08 5.10 -30.20
N THR A 99 13.90 6.14 -30.27
CA THR A 99 13.57 7.46 -29.67
C THR A 99 12.42 8.16 -30.38
N GLY A 100 12.23 7.92 -31.70
CA GLY A 100 11.14 8.48 -32.48
C GLY A 100 9.79 7.78 -32.28
N VAL A 101 9.78 6.55 -31.75
CA VAL A 101 8.55 5.73 -31.62
C VAL A 101 7.52 6.41 -30.72
N TRP A 102 7.94 7.08 -29.66
CA TRP A 102 7.03 7.77 -28.73
C TRP A 102 6.29 8.96 -29.37
N ALA A 103 6.83 9.53 -30.45
CA ALA A 103 6.18 10.60 -31.21
C ALA A 103 5.23 10.08 -32.30
N THR A 104 5.23 8.76 -32.57
CA THR A 104 4.34 8.14 -33.54
C THR A 104 2.94 7.90 -32.94
N LEU A 105 1.94 7.74 -33.82
CA LEU A 105 0.57 7.42 -33.40
C LEU A 105 0.50 6.15 -32.55
N SER A 106 1.29 5.12 -32.89
CA SER A 106 1.38 3.88 -32.10
C SER A 106 2.02 4.12 -30.74
N GLY A 107 3.01 5.00 -30.64
CA GLY A 107 3.61 5.42 -29.37
C GLY A 107 2.61 6.15 -28.46
N LEU A 108 1.81 7.06 -29.01
CA LEU A 108 0.75 7.76 -28.26
C LEU A 108 -0.33 6.79 -27.75
N VAL A 109 -0.78 5.86 -28.61
CA VAL A 109 -1.73 4.81 -28.20
C VAL A 109 -1.12 3.93 -27.11
N LEU A 110 0.16 3.57 -27.23
CA LEU A 110 0.87 2.78 -26.23
C LEU A 110 0.91 3.53 -24.88
N VAL A 111 1.30 4.81 -24.86
CA VAL A 111 1.28 5.64 -23.65
C VAL A 111 -0.11 5.65 -23.01
N GLN A 112 -1.17 5.80 -23.81
CA GLN A 112 -2.54 5.80 -23.31
C GLN A 112 -2.94 4.47 -22.66
N VAL A 113 -2.52 3.35 -23.25
CA VAL A 113 -2.75 2.00 -22.71
C VAL A 113 -1.98 1.82 -21.39
N LEU A 114 -0.71 2.21 -21.33
CA LEU A 114 0.09 2.13 -20.10
C LEU A 114 -0.53 2.93 -18.95
N GLN A 115 -0.95 4.17 -19.23
CA GLN A 115 -1.65 5.00 -18.25
C GLN A 115 -2.95 4.34 -17.79
N ALA A 116 -3.75 3.82 -18.73
CA ALA A 116 -5.02 3.15 -18.42
C ALA A 116 -4.81 1.93 -17.50
N VAL A 117 -3.77 1.12 -17.75
CA VAL A 117 -3.40 -0.01 -16.88
C VAL A 117 -3.03 0.46 -15.48
N GLY A 118 -2.18 1.49 -15.36
CA GLY A 118 -1.78 2.05 -14.06
C GLY A 118 -2.97 2.56 -13.25
N VAL A 119 -3.87 3.33 -13.88
CA VAL A 119 -5.08 3.86 -13.25
C VAL A 119 -6.07 2.75 -12.89
N LEU A 120 -6.20 1.72 -13.72
CA LEU A 120 -7.09 0.58 -13.43
C LEU A 120 -6.62 -0.17 -12.18
N LEU A 121 -5.33 -0.47 -12.05
CA LEU A 121 -4.77 -1.13 -10.87
C LEU A 121 -4.89 -0.26 -9.60
N ALA A 122 -4.64 1.05 -9.73
CA ALA A 122 -4.84 2.01 -8.64
C ALA A 122 -6.30 2.15 -8.21
N GLY A 123 -7.22 2.20 -9.18
CA GLY A 123 -8.66 2.18 -8.95
C GLY A 123 -9.08 0.90 -8.21
N MET A 124 -8.58 -0.24 -8.65
CA MET A 124 -8.84 -1.55 -8.02
C MET A 124 -8.38 -1.59 -6.57
N LEU A 125 -7.17 -1.11 -6.28
CA LEU A 125 -6.65 -1.08 -4.91
C LEU A 125 -7.43 -0.10 -4.02
N SER A 126 -7.72 1.11 -4.52
CA SER A 126 -8.44 2.14 -3.76
C SER A 126 -9.90 1.72 -3.47
N GLY A 127 -10.55 1.05 -4.41
CA GLY A 127 -11.91 0.52 -4.30
C GLY A 127 -12.06 -0.75 -3.47
N ALA A 128 -10.96 -1.45 -3.16
CA ALA A 128 -10.98 -2.70 -2.41
C ALA A 128 -11.63 -2.55 -1.02
N GLY A 129 -12.65 -3.34 -0.72
CA GLY A 129 -13.35 -3.33 0.57
C GLY A 129 -14.31 -2.15 0.79
N GLN A 130 -14.63 -1.37 -0.25
CA GLN A 130 -15.48 -0.18 -0.14
C GLN A 130 -16.79 -0.31 -0.91
N ARG A 131 -17.91 0.13 -0.31
CA ARG A 131 -19.22 0.19 -1.00
C ARG A 131 -19.25 1.21 -2.13
N ARG A 132 -18.45 2.27 -2.00
CA ARG A 132 -18.33 3.36 -2.99
C ARG A 132 -17.06 3.19 -3.83
N GLY A 133 -16.72 1.94 -4.20
CA GLY A 133 -15.52 1.63 -4.97
C GLY A 133 -15.42 2.39 -6.29
N ILE A 134 -16.54 2.48 -7.03
CA ILE A 134 -16.64 3.26 -8.28
C ILE A 134 -16.25 4.72 -8.04
N LEU A 135 -16.79 5.35 -6.99
CA LEU A 135 -16.55 6.77 -6.71
C LEU A 135 -15.11 7.04 -6.25
N LEU A 136 -14.50 6.12 -5.50
CA LEU A 136 -13.09 6.25 -5.14
C LEU A 136 -12.19 6.07 -6.38
N GLY A 137 -12.51 5.10 -7.23
CA GLY A 137 -11.81 4.87 -8.48
C GLY A 137 -11.91 6.05 -9.46
N THR A 138 -13.09 6.64 -9.62
CA THR A 138 -13.26 7.85 -10.46
C THR A 138 -12.42 9.01 -9.94
N LEU A 139 -12.40 9.23 -8.63
CA LEU A 139 -11.58 10.30 -8.03
C LEU A 139 -10.09 10.07 -8.28
N VAL A 140 -9.60 8.83 -8.15
CA VAL A 140 -8.21 8.50 -8.48
C VAL A 140 -7.91 8.79 -9.95
N GLY A 141 -8.80 8.39 -10.87
CA GLY A 141 -8.64 8.66 -12.30
C GLY A 141 -8.64 10.16 -12.65
N ILE A 142 -9.57 10.94 -12.08
CA ILE A 142 -9.64 12.39 -12.28
C ILE A 142 -8.34 13.05 -11.80
N TRP A 143 -7.92 12.76 -10.57
CA TRP A 143 -6.71 13.36 -10.02
C TRP A 143 -5.45 12.93 -10.77
N ASN A 144 -5.38 11.69 -11.26
CA ASN A 144 -4.27 11.23 -12.07
C ASN A 144 -4.21 11.98 -13.41
N GLY A 145 -5.36 12.21 -14.05
CA GLY A 145 -5.42 12.94 -15.32
C GLY A 145 -5.08 14.42 -15.15
N VAL A 146 -5.56 15.04 -14.07
CA VAL A 146 -5.16 16.41 -13.69
C VAL A 146 -3.65 16.50 -13.46
N PHE A 147 -3.05 15.50 -12.78
CA PHE A 147 -1.61 15.47 -12.59
C PHE A 147 -0.85 15.40 -13.91
N PHE A 148 -1.29 14.57 -14.87
CA PHE A 148 -0.68 14.51 -16.20
C PHE A 148 -0.79 15.82 -16.97
N VAL A 149 -1.97 16.45 -16.97
CA VAL A 149 -2.18 17.76 -17.60
C VAL A 149 -1.23 18.82 -17.00
N VAL A 150 -1.14 18.88 -15.67
CA VAL A 150 -0.27 19.84 -14.98
C VAL A 150 1.20 19.59 -15.32
N VAL A 151 1.63 18.32 -15.34
CA VAL A 151 3.02 17.96 -15.71
C VAL A 151 3.31 18.32 -17.17
N GLN A 152 2.40 18.05 -18.11
CA GLN A 152 2.56 18.44 -19.51
C GLN A 152 2.67 19.97 -19.67
N ALA A 153 1.85 20.73 -18.94
CA ALA A 153 1.92 22.19 -18.92
C ALA A 153 3.26 22.71 -18.37
N CYS A 154 3.79 22.08 -17.31
CA CYS A 154 5.10 22.44 -16.75
C CYS A 154 6.27 22.10 -17.69
N VAL A 155 6.14 21.05 -18.51
CA VAL A 155 7.16 20.65 -19.50
C VAL A 155 7.08 21.50 -20.78
N GLY A 156 6.11 22.40 -20.88
CA GLY A 156 5.96 23.31 -22.02
C GLY A 156 5.44 22.63 -23.29
N GLN A 157 4.80 21.46 -23.15
CA GLN A 157 4.11 20.81 -24.27
C GLN A 157 2.79 21.54 -24.55
N THR A 158 2.51 21.83 -25.82
CA THR A 158 1.23 22.44 -26.24
C THR A 158 0.10 21.44 -26.08
N SER A 159 -0.60 21.48 -24.94
CA SER A 159 -1.78 20.64 -24.73
C SER A 159 -2.88 21.10 -25.69
N THR A 160 -3.37 20.18 -26.52
CA THR A 160 -4.58 20.49 -27.30
C THR A 160 -5.77 20.59 -26.34
N PRO A 161 -6.84 21.34 -26.69
CA PRO A 161 -8.05 21.37 -25.87
C PRO A 161 -8.65 19.97 -25.64
N ILE A 162 -8.41 19.05 -26.58
CA ILE A 162 -8.85 17.67 -26.51
C ILE A 162 -8.08 16.91 -25.41
N ASP A 163 -6.78 17.11 -25.28
CA ASP A 163 -5.97 16.47 -24.22
C ASP A 163 -6.37 17.01 -22.84
N LEU A 164 -6.63 18.32 -22.75
CA LEU A 164 -6.97 19.00 -21.49
C LEU A 164 -8.23 18.42 -20.83
N PHE A 165 -9.24 18.06 -21.62
CA PHE A 165 -10.51 17.54 -21.11
C PHE A 165 -10.68 16.03 -21.32
N GLY A 166 -10.10 15.49 -22.39
CA GLY A 166 -10.22 14.09 -22.75
C GLY A 166 -9.41 13.17 -21.83
N GLU A 167 -8.19 13.56 -21.48
CA GLU A 167 -7.29 12.71 -20.68
C GLU A 167 -7.84 12.48 -19.25
N PRO A 168 -8.29 13.50 -18.50
CA PRO A 168 -8.90 13.28 -17.19
C PRO A 168 -10.22 12.50 -17.25
N MET A 169 -11.03 12.72 -18.29
CA MET A 169 -12.31 12.03 -18.43
C MET A 169 -12.14 10.54 -18.75
N LEU A 170 -11.19 10.21 -19.62
CA LEU A 170 -10.85 8.83 -19.95
C LEU A 170 -10.23 8.12 -18.75
N GLN A 171 -9.30 8.75 -18.03
CA GLN A 171 -8.73 8.19 -16.81
C GLN A 171 -9.77 8.03 -15.69
N ALA A 172 -10.74 8.95 -15.57
CA ALA A 172 -11.86 8.79 -14.65
C ALA A 172 -12.67 7.53 -14.94
N ALA A 173 -12.92 7.23 -16.22
CA ALA A 173 -13.64 6.02 -16.62
C ALA A 173 -12.87 4.74 -16.29
N PHE A 174 -11.57 4.67 -16.63
CA PHE A 174 -10.72 3.52 -16.26
C PHE A 174 -10.59 3.35 -14.75
N GLY A 175 -10.47 4.46 -14.02
CA GLY A 175 -10.46 4.47 -12.56
C GLY A 175 -11.78 3.93 -11.98
N ALA A 176 -12.92 4.33 -12.54
CA ALA A 176 -14.24 3.83 -12.16
C ALA A 176 -14.35 2.31 -12.32
N VAL A 177 -13.91 1.80 -13.48
CA VAL A 177 -13.90 0.36 -13.79
C VAL A 177 -12.99 -0.39 -12.84
N GLY A 178 -11.76 0.11 -12.60
CA GLY A 178 -10.86 -0.44 -11.61
C GLY A 178 -11.48 -0.50 -10.22
N GLY A 179 -12.05 0.63 -9.75
CA GLY A 179 -12.71 0.74 -8.46
C GLY A 179 -13.92 -0.17 -8.30
N PHE A 180 -14.67 -0.39 -9.38
CA PHE A 180 -15.74 -1.38 -9.43
C PHE A 180 -15.19 -2.80 -9.23
N ILE A 181 -14.22 -3.20 -10.05
CA ILE A 181 -13.58 -4.53 -10.00
C ILE A 181 -13.01 -4.80 -8.60
N GLY A 182 -12.29 -3.82 -8.03
CA GLY A 182 -11.74 -3.91 -6.67
C GLY A 182 -12.80 -4.12 -5.59
N SER A 183 -13.94 -3.43 -5.70
CA SER A 183 -15.05 -3.59 -4.75
C SER A 183 -15.77 -4.94 -4.85
N GLN A 184 -15.70 -5.60 -6.01
CA GLN A 184 -16.27 -6.93 -6.22
C GLN A 184 -15.35 -8.04 -5.70
N ILE A 185 -14.04 -7.91 -5.95
CA ILE A 185 -13.03 -8.88 -5.48
C ILE A 185 -12.91 -8.81 -3.96
N TRP A 186 -12.86 -7.61 -3.39
CA TRP A 186 -12.89 -7.39 -1.94
C TRP A 186 -14.20 -6.78 -1.51
N LYS A 187 -15.17 -7.62 -1.17
CA LYS A 187 -16.51 -7.18 -0.76
C LYS A 187 -16.48 -6.37 0.53
N PRO A 188 -17.21 -5.24 0.60
CA PRO A 188 -17.30 -4.44 1.82
C PRO A 188 -18.06 -5.19 2.90
N LEU A 189 -17.57 -5.13 4.13
CA LEU A 189 -18.24 -5.73 5.28
C LEU A 189 -19.67 -5.15 5.43
N PRO A 190 -20.69 -6.00 5.64
CA PRO A 190 -22.07 -5.53 5.81
C PRO A 190 -22.16 -4.62 7.04
N SER A 191 -22.66 -3.40 6.84
CA SER A 191 -22.91 -2.49 7.96
C SER A 191 -24.22 -2.88 8.63
N VAL A 192 -24.12 -3.62 9.73
CA VAL A 192 -25.26 -3.95 10.58
C VAL A 192 -25.74 -2.66 11.26
N SER A 193 -26.88 -2.14 10.84
CA SER A 193 -27.56 -1.01 11.51
C SER A 193 -28.57 -1.54 12.50
N LEU A 194 -28.32 -1.32 13.79
CA LEU A 194 -29.25 -1.67 14.86
C LEU A 194 -30.37 -0.63 14.97
N PRO A 195 -31.65 -1.04 15.11
CA PRO A 195 -32.79 -0.13 15.27
C PRO A 195 -32.94 0.46 16.69
N PHE A 196 -32.02 0.17 17.62
CA PHE A 196 -32.09 0.70 18.99
C PHE A 196 -31.05 1.79 19.25
N GLU A 197 -31.53 3.03 19.39
CA GLU A 197 -30.80 4.07 20.10
C GLU A 197 -30.78 3.72 21.58
N MET A 198 -29.66 3.20 22.10
CA MET A 198 -29.44 3.16 23.55
C MET A 198 -29.24 4.60 24.06
N ARG A 199 -30.34 5.29 24.39
CA ARG A 199 -30.30 6.51 25.22
C ARG A 199 -29.73 6.15 26.59
N GLY A 200 -28.56 6.70 26.92
CA GLY A 200 -28.10 6.83 28.32
C GLY A 200 -26.94 5.95 28.78
N ALA A 201 -26.44 4.98 28.00
CA ALA A 201 -25.22 4.27 28.39
C ALA A 201 -23.99 5.11 28.05
N LYS A 202 -23.40 5.79 29.06
CA LYS A 202 -22.06 6.38 28.96
C LYS A 202 -21.12 5.30 28.43
N ALA A 203 -20.68 5.45 27.20
CA ALA A 203 -19.71 4.54 26.60
C ALA A 203 -18.45 4.60 27.47
N ILE A 204 -18.15 3.52 28.18
CA ILE A 204 -16.81 3.31 28.71
C ILE A 204 -15.96 3.09 27.48
N THR A 205 -15.41 4.17 26.93
CA THR A 205 -14.40 4.08 25.88
C THR A 205 -13.19 3.42 26.53
N PRO A 206 -12.78 2.21 26.13
CA PRO A 206 -11.51 1.68 26.59
C PRO A 206 -10.44 2.70 26.22
N PRO A 207 -9.46 2.99 27.11
CA PRO A 207 -8.39 3.90 26.75
C PRO A 207 -7.71 3.36 25.50
N VAL A 208 -7.79 4.13 24.41
CA VAL A 208 -7.12 3.81 23.15
C VAL A 208 -5.63 3.81 23.46
N LYS A 209 -5.05 2.63 23.66
CA LYS A 209 -3.60 2.49 23.79
C LYS A 209 -3.01 2.85 22.45
N ARG A 210 -2.55 4.10 22.30
CA ARG A 210 -1.76 4.56 21.16
C ARG A 210 -0.70 3.51 20.88
N ARG A 211 -0.75 2.90 19.69
CA ARG A 211 0.29 1.97 19.25
C ARG A 211 1.57 2.78 19.11
N SER A 212 2.52 2.57 20.00
CA SER A 212 3.84 3.18 19.86
C SER A 212 4.62 2.39 18.81
N TYR A 213 4.93 3.04 17.69
CA TYR A 213 5.71 2.47 16.57
C TYR A 213 7.13 2.01 16.98
N PHE A 214 7.58 2.35 18.19
CA PHE A 214 8.87 1.97 18.75
C PHE A 214 8.77 1.01 19.95
N ALA A 215 7.56 0.58 20.33
CA ALA A 215 7.34 -0.23 21.53
C ALA A 215 7.30 -1.74 21.24
N GLY A 216 8.37 -2.44 21.63
CA GLY A 216 8.41 -3.90 21.65
C GLY A 216 9.79 -4.48 21.33
N PRO A 217 9.91 -5.82 21.39
CA PRO A 217 11.18 -6.51 21.18
C PRO A 217 11.65 -6.38 19.73
N ILE A 218 12.97 -6.27 19.54
CA ILE A 218 13.62 -6.28 18.23
C ILE A 218 13.79 -7.73 17.80
N ALA A 219 13.27 -8.11 16.63
CA ALA A 219 13.48 -9.44 16.06
C ALA A 219 14.87 -9.53 15.40
N TRP A 220 15.91 -9.74 16.22
CA TRP A 220 17.30 -9.71 15.79
C TRP A 220 17.63 -10.62 14.61
N THR A 221 17.03 -11.82 14.54
CA THR A 221 17.25 -12.73 13.41
C THR A 221 16.83 -12.08 12.08
N ARG A 222 15.68 -11.41 12.06
CA ARG A 222 15.13 -10.75 10.88
C ARG A 222 15.85 -9.46 10.54
N VAL A 223 16.30 -8.72 11.55
CA VAL A 223 17.18 -7.56 11.37
C VAL A 223 18.51 -7.98 10.76
N LEU A 224 19.14 -9.05 11.26
CA LEU A 224 20.39 -9.57 10.71
C LEU A 224 20.21 -10.08 9.27
N THR A 225 19.13 -10.80 8.98
CA THR A 225 18.80 -11.19 7.59
C THR A 225 18.56 -9.97 6.71
N GLY A 226 17.85 -8.95 7.21
CA GLY A 226 17.64 -7.69 6.50
C GLY A 226 18.94 -6.96 6.19
N ILE A 227 19.88 -6.89 7.15
CA ILE A 227 21.21 -6.30 6.95
C ILE A 227 21.97 -7.09 5.88
N ALA A 228 21.97 -8.42 5.95
CA ALA A 228 22.66 -9.27 4.97
C ALA A 228 22.08 -9.10 3.56
N LEU A 229 20.75 -9.06 3.43
CA LEU A 229 20.07 -8.81 2.14
C LEU A 229 20.41 -7.42 1.59
N THR A 230 20.38 -6.39 2.43
CA THR A 230 20.70 -5.02 2.03
C THR A 230 22.16 -4.91 1.58
N VAL A 231 23.12 -5.35 2.41
CA VAL A 231 24.55 -5.26 2.09
C VAL A 231 24.89 -6.11 0.87
N GLY A 232 24.37 -7.34 0.80
CA GLY A 232 24.53 -8.22 -0.36
C GLY A 232 23.96 -7.59 -1.63
N GLY A 233 22.74 -7.06 -1.60
CA GLY A 233 22.14 -6.41 -2.76
C GLY A 233 22.91 -5.17 -3.23
N VAL A 234 23.43 -4.36 -2.30
CA VAL A 234 24.27 -3.20 -2.64
C VAL A 234 25.62 -3.63 -3.22
N MET A 235 26.27 -4.65 -2.67
CA MET A 235 27.54 -5.17 -3.19
C MET A 235 27.38 -5.80 -4.58
N TRP A 236 26.28 -6.49 -4.82
CA TRP A 236 25.97 -7.10 -6.12
C TRP A 236 25.31 -6.12 -7.10
N ALA A 237 25.06 -4.85 -6.74
CA ALA A 237 24.36 -3.91 -7.61
C ALA A 237 25.06 -3.72 -8.97
N ASN A 238 26.39 -3.65 -8.98
CA ASN A 238 27.17 -3.56 -10.21
C ASN A 238 27.06 -4.84 -11.06
N ILE A 239 27.13 -6.02 -10.43
CA ILE A 239 26.99 -7.31 -11.12
C ILE A 239 25.58 -7.45 -11.70
N ILE A 240 24.55 -7.06 -10.94
CA ILE A 240 23.16 -7.08 -11.40
C ILE A 240 23.00 -6.14 -12.59
N ARG A 241 23.56 -4.93 -12.53
CA ARG A 241 23.56 -3.98 -13.64
C ARG A 241 24.26 -4.56 -14.87
N ASP A 242 25.45 -5.13 -14.69
CA ASP A 242 26.25 -5.67 -15.79
C ASP A 242 25.57 -6.90 -16.41
N LEU A 243 24.94 -7.77 -15.62
CA LEU A 243 24.08 -8.86 -16.10
C LEU A 243 22.88 -8.35 -16.89
N VAL A 244 22.26 -7.24 -16.46
CA VAL A 244 21.15 -6.61 -17.19
C VAL A 244 21.63 -6.03 -18.52
N ILE A 245 22.82 -5.44 -18.56
CA ILE A 245 23.44 -4.92 -19.79
C ILE A 245 23.80 -6.08 -20.73
N GLU A 246 24.40 -7.15 -20.21
CA GLU A 246 24.78 -8.33 -20.99
C GLU A 246 23.55 -9.06 -21.54
N ALA A 247 22.51 -9.22 -20.70
CA ALA A 247 21.22 -9.77 -21.13
C ALA A 247 20.49 -8.86 -22.14
N SER A 248 20.88 -7.59 -22.24
CA SER A 248 20.37 -6.66 -23.26
C SER A 248 21.13 -6.70 -24.59
N GLU A 249 22.09 -7.62 -24.75
CA GLU A 249 22.94 -7.78 -25.95
C GLU A 249 23.67 -6.49 -26.36
N GLY A 250 24.03 -5.64 -25.39
CA GLY A 250 24.71 -4.36 -25.63
C GLY A 250 23.82 -3.25 -26.22
N LYS A 251 22.49 -3.43 -26.22
CA LYS A 251 21.54 -2.45 -26.77
C LYS A 251 21.03 -1.42 -25.76
N LEU A 252 21.20 -1.66 -24.46
CA LEU A 252 21.26 -0.58 -23.47
C LEU A 252 22.67 0.00 -23.46
N SER A 253 22.94 0.96 -24.34
CA SER A 253 24.16 1.76 -24.22
C SER A 253 23.96 2.80 -23.11
N ILE A 254 24.72 2.65 -22.04
CA ILE A 254 24.80 3.69 -21.01
C ILE A 254 25.84 4.69 -21.50
N ASP A 255 25.38 5.64 -22.32
CA ASP A 255 26.27 6.62 -22.95
C ASP A 255 26.81 7.66 -21.95
N SER A 256 26.23 7.74 -20.74
CA SER A 256 26.62 8.70 -19.71
C SER A 256 26.93 8.04 -18.36
N GLN A 257 28.02 8.48 -17.74
CA GLN A 257 28.44 8.03 -16.40
C GLN A 257 27.35 8.28 -15.35
N LEU A 258 26.60 9.38 -15.48
CA LEU A 258 25.47 9.72 -14.60
C LEU A 258 24.32 8.71 -14.70
N GLN A 259 24.02 8.18 -15.88
CA GLN A 259 22.99 7.15 -16.05
C GLN A 259 23.42 5.82 -15.44
N ALA A 260 24.71 5.47 -15.54
CA ALA A 260 25.26 4.27 -14.88
C ALA A 260 25.13 4.36 -13.36
N ASP A 261 25.47 5.53 -12.80
CA ASP A 261 25.43 5.79 -11.37
C ASP A 261 23.98 5.81 -10.84
N LEU A 262 23.05 6.39 -11.61
CA LEU A 262 21.62 6.43 -11.26
C LEU A 262 21.02 5.02 -11.21
N VAL A 263 21.25 4.18 -12.22
CA VAL A 263 20.73 2.80 -12.24
C VAL A 263 21.30 1.99 -11.07
N THR A 264 22.60 2.13 -10.81
CA THR A 264 23.25 1.45 -9.67
C THR A 264 22.66 1.92 -8.34
N PHE A 265 22.35 3.21 -8.22
CA PHE A 265 21.67 3.78 -7.07
C PHE A 265 20.25 3.23 -6.90
N GLU A 266 19.47 3.10 -7.98
CA GLU A 266 18.11 2.54 -7.95
C GLU A 266 18.11 1.08 -7.48
N VAL A 267 19.00 0.24 -8.03
CA VAL A 267 19.15 -1.17 -7.61
C VAL A 267 19.54 -1.25 -6.13
N SER A 268 20.45 -0.39 -5.68
CA SER A 268 20.87 -0.30 -4.28
C SER A 268 19.73 0.12 -3.36
N ALA A 269 18.94 1.12 -3.76
CA ALA A 269 17.78 1.60 -3.01
C ALA A 269 16.71 0.52 -2.88
N LEU A 270 16.42 -0.20 -3.97
CA LEU A 270 15.48 -1.32 -3.96
C LEU A 270 15.94 -2.44 -3.02
N ALA A 271 17.24 -2.78 -3.03
CA ALA A 271 17.80 -3.75 -2.10
C ALA A 271 17.66 -3.29 -0.63
N MET A 272 17.93 -2.01 -0.34
CA MET A 272 17.77 -1.43 1.00
C MET A 272 16.32 -1.47 1.49
N ILE A 273 15.36 -1.10 0.63
CA ILE A 273 13.93 -1.13 0.95
C ILE A 273 13.46 -2.57 1.15
N ALA A 274 13.87 -3.50 0.29
CA ALA A 274 13.49 -4.91 0.38
C ALA A 274 14.02 -5.58 1.66
N GLY A 275 15.32 -5.41 1.96
CA GLY A 275 15.93 -5.97 3.17
C GLY A 275 15.32 -5.40 4.46
N SER A 276 15.04 -4.10 4.48
CA SER A 276 14.43 -3.43 5.63
C SER A 276 12.94 -3.73 5.78
N GLY A 277 12.22 -3.88 4.66
CA GLY A 277 10.83 -4.33 4.64
C GLY A 277 10.67 -5.77 5.11
N PHE A 278 11.61 -6.64 4.74
CA PHE A 278 11.66 -8.00 5.27
C PHE A 278 11.85 -8.02 6.79
N ALA A 279 12.67 -7.12 7.35
CA ALA A 279 12.78 -6.98 8.81
C ALA A 279 11.47 -6.45 9.41
N GLY A 280 10.85 -5.43 8.79
CA GLY A 280 9.64 -4.79 9.29
C GLY A 280 8.36 -5.63 9.25
N ALA A 281 8.26 -6.62 8.34
CA ALA A 281 7.06 -7.45 8.18
C ALA A 281 6.60 -8.14 9.48
N ASN A 282 5.36 -8.58 9.59
CA ASN A 282 4.79 -9.28 10.75
C ASN A 282 5.14 -8.68 12.13
N THR A 283 5.41 -7.37 12.22
CA THR A 283 5.79 -6.70 13.47
C THR A 283 5.08 -5.36 13.60
N PHE A 284 4.73 -4.99 14.83
CA PHE A 284 4.14 -3.68 15.12
C PHE A 284 5.18 -2.55 15.20
N ASN A 285 6.48 -2.89 15.19
CA ASN A 285 7.59 -1.95 15.31
C ASN A 285 8.42 -1.89 14.03
N GLY A 286 7.75 -1.92 12.86
CA GLY A 286 8.43 -1.96 11.57
C GLY A 286 9.44 -0.81 11.40
N LEU A 287 9.08 0.41 11.83
CA LEU A 287 9.96 1.58 11.85
C LEU A 287 11.25 1.34 12.67
N LYS A 288 11.13 0.77 13.87
CA LYS A 288 12.29 0.46 14.74
C LYS A 288 13.19 -0.60 14.10
N GLN A 289 12.61 -1.64 13.50
CA GLN A 289 13.39 -2.70 12.86
C GLN A 289 14.09 -2.20 11.60
N GLY A 290 13.40 -1.40 10.79
CA GLY A 290 13.98 -0.72 9.63
C GLY A 290 15.11 0.23 9.99
N LEU A 291 14.96 1.00 11.09
CA LEU A 291 16.04 1.84 11.60
C LEU A 291 17.26 1.01 12.04
N CYS A 292 17.06 -0.11 12.73
CA CYS A 292 18.15 -1.02 13.09
C CYS A 292 18.85 -1.61 11.86
N VAL A 293 18.10 -1.99 10.82
CA VAL A 293 18.69 -2.46 9.56
C VAL A 293 19.47 -1.33 8.91
N GLY A 294 18.91 -0.14 8.77
CA GLY A 294 19.58 1.00 8.13
C GLY A 294 20.87 1.43 8.84
N LEU A 295 20.87 1.45 10.18
CA LEU A 295 22.08 1.71 10.96
C LEU A 295 23.10 0.59 10.81
N GLY A 296 22.67 -0.67 10.87
CA GLY A 296 23.53 -1.84 10.72
C GLY A 296 24.17 -1.93 9.33
N SER A 297 23.38 -1.82 8.27
CA SER A 297 23.86 -1.81 6.89
C SER A 297 24.72 -0.57 6.61
N GLY A 298 24.35 0.60 7.14
CA GLY A 298 25.14 1.83 7.04
C GLY A 298 26.53 1.65 7.66
N ALA A 299 26.62 1.06 8.84
CA ALA A 299 27.91 0.78 9.50
C ALA A 299 28.77 -0.23 8.71
N VAL A 300 28.16 -1.29 8.16
CA VAL A 300 28.88 -2.27 7.34
C VAL A 300 29.38 -1.66 6.03
N LEU A 301 28.52 -0.94 5.31
CA LEU A 301 28.90 -0.27 4.06
C LEU A 301 29.96 0.81 4.30
N PHE A 302 29.85 1.56 5.41
CA PHE A 302 30.87 2.51 5.84
C PHE A 302 32.22 1.81 6.08
N GLY A 303 32.22 0.69 6.82
CA GLY A 303 33.43 -0.11 7.05
C GLY A 303 34.05 -0.69 5.77
N LEU A 304 33.23 -1.16 4.83
CA LEU A 304 33.69 -1.62 3.52
C LEU A 304 34.34 -0.47 2.73
N ARG A 305 33.74 0.73 2.73
CA ARG A 305 34.30 1.91 2.06
C ARG A 305 35.64 2.32 2.67
N LEU A 306 35.75 2.32 4.00
CA LEU A 306 37.03 2.52 4.69
C LEU A 306 38.10 1.52 4.23
N GLY A 307 37.76 0.24 4.14
CA GLY A 307 38.69 -0.81 3.71
C GLY A 307 39.16 -0.65 2.25
N THR A 308 38.32 -0.08 1.39
CA THR A 308 38.69 0.20 -0.02
C THR A 308 39.53 1.46 -0.23
N GLY A 309 39.77 2.26 0.80
CA GLY A 309 40.57 3.51 0.71
C GLY A 309 39.86 4.69 0.03
N ASN A 310 38.62 4.52 -0.45
CA ASN A 310 37.81 5.57 -1.06
C ASN A 310 37.14 6.45 0.02
N PHE A 311 37.93 7.29 0.69
CA PHE A 311 37.48 8.17 1.76
C PHE A 311 37.05 9.55 1.23
N SER A 312 35.89 9.60 0.56
CA SER A 312 35.20 10.87 0.35
C SER A 312 34.14 11.05 1.45
N PRO A 313 34.22 12.09 2.28
CA PRO A 313 33.26 12.31 3.38
C PRO A 313 31.84 12.48 2.86
N GLU A 314 31.67 13.04 1.66
CA GLU A 314 30.37 13.23 1.01
C GLU A 314 29.70 11.90 0.70
N ILE A 315 30.45 10.95 0.11
CA ILE A 315 29.93 9.62 -0.24
C ILE A 315 29.57 8.83 1.03
N LEU A 316 30.35 8.98 2.09
CA LEU A 316 30.08 8.31 3.38
C LEU A 316 28.81 8.84 4.03
N ILE A 317 28.63 10.17 4.07
CA ILE A 317 27.42 10.80 4.60
C ILE A 317 26.22 10.40 3.75
N LEU A 318 26.32 10.45 2.42
CA LEU A 318 25.25 10.06 1.51
C LEU A 318 24.85 8.59 1.72
N THR A 319 25.83 7.69 1.89
CA THR A 319 25.58 6.26 2.14
C THR A 319 24.85 6.05 3.46
N LEU A 320 25.23 6.75 4.53
CA LEU A 320 24.56 6.66 5.83
C LEU A 320 23.13 7.22 5.78
N VAL A 321 22.96 8.40 5.19
CA VAL A 321 21.64 9.05 5.07
C VAL A 321 20.69 8.20 4.25
N THR A 322 21.14 7.67 3.12
CA THR A 322 20.32 6.80 2.26
C THR A 322 20.02 5.46 2.92
N ALA A 323 20.99 4.82 3.57
CA ALA A 323 20.75 3.58 4.31
C ALA A 323 19.73 3.75 5.45
N ILE A 324 19.81 4.85 6.21
CA ILE A 324 18.84 5.14 7.28
C ILE A 324 17.48 5.50 6.68
N GLY A 325 17.43 6.37 5.67
CA GLY A 325 16.19 6.82 5.03
C GLY A 325 15.41 5.66 4.40
N PHE A 326 16.06 4.88 3.54
CA PHE A 326 15.46 3.69 2.93
C PHE A 326 15.21 2.58 3.95
N GLY A 327 16.04 2.48 4.99
CA GLY A 327 15.83 1.54 6.09
C GLY A 327 14.53 1.79 6.84
N VAL A 328 14.30 3.03 7.24
CA VAL A 328 13.08 3.48 7.92
C VAL A 328 11.86 3.32 7.00
N ALA A 329 11.96 3.75 5.75
CA ALA A 329 10.88 3.64 4.76
C ALA A 329 10.50 2.18 4.48
N GLY A 330 11.50 1.32 4.25
CA GLY A 330 11.30 -0.11 4.02
C GLY A 330 10.70 -0.80 5.24
N GLY A 331 11.22 -0.56 6.44
CA GLY A 331 10.70 -1.15 7.67
C GLY A 331 9.26 -0.73 7.98
N TRP A 332 8.90 0.54 7.71
CA TRP A 332 7.52 0.99 7.78
C TRP A 332 6.63 0.27 6.77
N PHE A 333 7.04 0.25 5.49
CA PHE A 333 6.30 -0.40 4.42
C PHE A 333 6.06 -1.89 4.69
N GLY A 334 7.09 -2.62 5.16
CA GLY A 334 6.97 -4.03 5.51
C GLY A 334 5.97 -4.28 6.64
N GLY A 335 5.98 -3.43 7.67
CA GLY A 335 5.06 -3.54 8.81
C GLY A 335 3.59 -3.26 8.45
N GLU A 336 3.35 -2.38 7.47
CA GLU A 336 2.01 -2.11 6.95
C GLU A 336 1.53 -3.18 5.96
N LEU A 337 2.43 -3.68 5.10
CA LEU A 337 2.09 -4.69 4.08
C LEU A 337 1.76 -6.04 4.69
N PHE A 338 2.51 -6.44 5.73
CA PHE A 338 2.31 -7.68 6.46
C PHE A 338 2.12 -7.36 7.94
N PRO A 339 0.96 -6.87 8.37
CA PRO A 339 0.73 -6.65 9.79
C PRO A 339 0.76 -7.99 10.52
N PRO A 340 1.31 -8.05 11.75
CA PRO A 340 1.29 -9.27 12.54
C PRO A 340 -0.14 -9.78 12.68
N LEU A 341 -0.38 -11.00 12.18
CA LEU A 341 -1.62 -11.73 12.41
C LEU A 341 -1.74 -11.94 13.92
N LEU A 342 -2.58 -11.13 14.57
CA LEU A 342 -2.87 -11.29 15.99
C LEU A 342 -3.47 -12.69 16.19
N ALA A 343 -2.66 -13.63 16.70
CA ALA A 343 -3.16 -14.67 17.58
C ALA A 343 -3.69 -13.96 18.83
N ALA A 344 -4.97 -13.55 18.78
CA ALA A 344 -5.71 -13.07 19.92
C ALA A 344 -5.84 -14.23 20.93
N GLY A 345 -4.80 -14.46 21.74
CA GLY A 345 -4.83 -15.54 22.73
C GLY A 345 -3.56 -15.76 23.54
N GLU A 346 -2.37 -15.64 22.95
CA GLU A 346 -1.15 -16.12 23.62
C GLU A 346 -0.28 -15.00 24.19
N ARG A 347 -0.80 -14.32 25.21
CA ARG A 347 0.05 -13.68 26.24
C ARG A 347 -0.55 -13.74 27.64
N LYS A 348 -1.34 -14.77 27.91
CA LYS A 348 -1.84 -15.08 29.25
C LYS A 348 -1.16 -16.34 29.79
N ARG A 349 0.10 -16.22 30.24
CA ARG A 349 0.72 -17.00 31.33
C ARG A 349 2.22 -16.69 31.50
N ARG A 350 2.52 -15.60 32.20
CA ARG A 350 3.56 -15.66 33.24
C ARG A 350 2.88 -15.15 34.50
N ARG A 351 2.49 -16.09 35.38
CA ARG A 351 1.91 -15.80 36.68
C ARG A 351 2.91 -14.99 37.53
N PRO A 352 2.45 -14.13 38.45
CA PRO A 352 3.30 -13.63 39.52
C PRO A 352 3.69 -14.82 40.42
N ALA A 353 4.98 -14.96 40.69
CA ALA A 353 5.42 -15.76 41.83
C ALA A 353 5.06 -14.97 43.08
N TYR A 354 4.14 -15.50 43.88
CA TYR A 354 4.06 -15.19 45.29
C TYR A 354 5.34 -15.74 45.95
N VAL A 355 6.07 -14.89 46.65
CA VAL A 355 6.83 -15.23 47.86
C VAL A 355 6.39 -14.24 48.92
#